data_AF-A0A0H5CH33-F1
#
_entry.id   AF-A0A0H5CH33-F1
#
_cell.length_a   1.000
_cell.length_b   1.000
_cell.length_c   1.000
_cell.angle_alpha   90.00
_cell.angle_beta   90.00
_cell.angle_gamma   90.00
#
_symmetry.space_group_name_H-M   'P 1'
#
loop_
_entity.id
_entity.type
_entity.pdbx_description
1 polymer ?
#
loop_
_entity_poly.entity_id
_entity_poly.type
_entity_poly.pdbx_seq_one_letter_code
_entity_poly.pdbx_strand_id
1 'polypeptide(L)'
;MRDLTKIAERAAHHGPMPTLPPDPHRLPPPGDWFASDAAHHLLDRPRFCPMCAASLDGGLVSEWWSGADRVFLTWCRTCRWTGNVVQFTQAVIEEPEH
;
A
#
# COMPACT_ATOMS: atom_id res chain seq x y z
N MET A 1 3.89 -13.62 -32.25
CA MET A 1 4.77 -13.39 -31.09
C MET A 1 4.20 -12.22 -30.33
N ARG A 2 3.91 -12.35 -29.02
CA ARG A 2 3.49 -11.19 -28.23
C ARG A 2 4.72 -10.30 -28.01
N ASP A 3 4.57 -9.02 -28.32
CA ASP A 3 5.61 -8.02 -28.10
C ASP A 3 5.80 -7.82 -26.60
N LEU A 4 6.91 -8.33 -26.06
CA LEU A 4 7.24 -8.30 -24.65
C LEU A 4 7.44 -6.86 -24.14
N THR A 5 7.82 -5.94 -25.03
CA THR A 5 8.02 -4.52 -24.75
C THR A 5 6.70 -3.83 -24.40
N LYS A 6 5.63 -4.12 -25.17
CA LYS A 6 4.27 -3.63 -24.89
C LYS A 6 3.65 -4.21 -23.62
N ILE A 7 4.04 -5.42 -23.23
CA ILE A 7 3.57 -6.06 -21.98
C ILE A 7 4.22 -5.38 -20.77
N ALA A 8 5.52 -5.07 -20.87
CA ALA A 8 6.26 -4.36 -19.83
C ALA A 8 5.74 -2.94 -19.60
N GLU A 9 5.37 -2.19 -20.64
CA GLU A 9 4.78 -0.85 -20.50
C GLU A 9 3.44 -0.86 -19.76
N ARG A 10 2.60 -1.88 -19.99
CA ARG A 10 1.32 -2.06 -19.26
C ARG A 10 1.51 -2.45 -17.80
N ALA A 11 2.62 -3.11 -17.48
CA ALA A 11 2.97 -3.49 -16.11
C ALA A 11 3.65 -2.36 -15.32
N ALA A 12 4.00 -1.25 -15.97
CA ALA A 12 4.83 -0.17 -15.42
C ALA A 12 4.07 1.15 -15.23
N HIS A 13 2.79 1.10 -14.83
CA HIS A 13 1.99 2.32 -14.58
C HIS A 13 2.60 3.25 -13.50
N HIS A 14 3.50 2.74 -12.64
CA HIS A 14 4.05 3.47 -11.50
C HIS A 14 5.58 3.72 -11.52
N GLY A 15 6.26 3.49 -12.65
CA GLY A 15 7.71 3.72 -12.78
C GLY A 15 8.59 2.53 -12.34
N PRO A 16 9.90 2.74 -12.09
CA PRO A 16 10.82 1.65 -11.75
C PRO A 16 10.55 1.05 -10.37
N MET A 17 10.63 -0.28 -10.29
CA MET A 17 10.37 -1.05 -9.07
C MET A 17 11.37 -0.73 -7.94
N PRO A 18 10.91 -0.28 -6.75
CA PRO A 18 11.77 -0.06 -5.60
C PRO A 18 12.13 -1.38 -4.89
N THR A 19 13.13 -1.34 -4.00
CA THR A 19 13.53 -2.49 -3.18
C THR A 19 12.41 -2.89 -2.23
N LEU A 20 11.94 -4.13 -2.31
CA LEU A 20 10.78 -4.61 -1.56
C LEU A 20 11.17 -5.26 -0.23
N PRO A 21 10.38 -5.06 0.84
CA PRO A 21 10.54 -5.82 2.08
C PRO A 21 10.15 -7.29 1.87
N PRO A 22 10.56 -8.21 2.76
CA PRO A 22 10.14 -9.60 2.67
C PRO A 22 8.61 -9.70 2.72
N ASP A 23 8.04 -10.32 1.68
CA ASP A 23 6.60 -10.57 1.57
C ASP A 23 6.28 -11.99 2.06
N PRO A 24 5.38 -12.18 3.03
CA PRO A 24 4.85 -13.51 3.35
C PRO A 24 4.05 -14.13 2.19
N HIS A 25 3.60 -13.33 1.22
CA HIS A 25 2.91 -13.77 0.02
C HIS A 25 3.84 -13.73 -1.20
N ARG A 26 3.55 -14.60 -2.19
CA ARG A 26 4.31 -14.60 -3.44
C ARG A 26 3.80 -13.46 -4.32
N LEU A 27 4.64 -12.45 -4.52
CA LEU A 27 4.36 -11.40 -5.51
C LEU A 27 4.22 -12.00 -6.92
N PRO A 28 3.42 -11.37 -7.79
CA PRO A 28 3.37 -11.73 -9.20
C PRO A 28 4.77 -11.60 -9.85
N PRO A 29 5.12 -12.44 -10.83
CA PRO A 29 6.32 -12.26 -11.62
C PRO A 29 6.42 -10.84 -12.23
N PRO A 30 7.63 -10.26 -12.33
CA PRO A 30 7.83 -9.01 -13.03
C PRO A 30 7.30 -9.07 -14.47
N GLY A 31 6.53 -8.06 -14.89
CA GLY A 31 5.91 -7.99 -16.21
C GLY A 31 4.45 -8.48 -16.26
N ASP A 32 3.95 -9.10 -15.20
CA ASP A 32 2.51 -9.32 -15.05
C ASP A 32 1.80 -7.98 -14.80
N TRP A 33 0.58 -7.83 -15.32
CA TRP A 33 -0.16 -6.57 -15.32
C TRP A 33 -0.43 -5.99 -13.92
N PHE A 34 -0.42 -6.83 -12.87
CA PHE A 34 -0.65 -6.45 -11.48
C PHE A 34 0.65 -6.43 -10.63
N ALA A 35 1.80 -6.75 -11.23
CA ALA A 35 3.05 -6.89 -10.47
C ALA A 35 3.49 -5.59 -9.78
N SER A 36 3.32 -4.46 -10.47
CA SER A 36 3.63 -3.13 -9.89
C SER A 36 2.69 -2.80 -8.74
N ASP A 37 1.37 -2.97 -8.92
CA ASP A 37 0.37 -2.71 -7.89
C ASP A 37 0.60 -3.55 -6.63
N ALA A 38 0.87 -4.85 -6.78
CA ALA A 38 1.14 -5.75 -5.66
C ALA A 38 2.36 -5.31 -4.85
N ALA A 39 3.39 -4.83 -5.53
CA ALA A 39 4.60 -4.35 -4.87
C ALA A 39 4.38 -3.00 -4.16
N HIS A 40 3.64 -2.09 -4.77
CA HIS A 40 3.23 -0.85 -4.12
C HIS A 40 2.35 -1.13 -2.90
N HIS A 41 1.40 -2.05 -2.98
CA HIS A 41 0.63 -2.50 -1.82
C HIS A 41 1.54 -2.93 -0.66
N LEU A 42 2.54 -3.77 -0.95
CA LEU A 42 3.45 -4.29 0.06
C LEU A 42 4.27 -3.18 0.76
N LEU A 43 4.63 -2.13 0.04
CA LEU A 43 5.37 -0.98 0.57
C LEU A 43 4.48 -0.07 1.40
N ASP A 44 3.30 0.23 0.86
CA ASP A 44 2.43 1.32 1.29
C ASP A 44 1.45 0.91 2.39
N ARG A 45 1.17 -0.40 2.51
CA ARG A 45 0.23 -0.88 3.53
C ARG A 45 0.67 -0.44 4.94
N PRO A 46 -0.24 0.12 5.76
CA PRO A 46 0.06 0.46 7.14
C PRO A 46 0.54 -0.77 7.92
N ARG A 47 1.68 -0.64 8.62
CA ARG A 47 2.26 -1.69 9.47
C ARG A 47 1.92 -1.53 10.94
N PHE A 48 1.63 -0.31 11.37
CA PHE A 48 1.38 0.04 12.77
C PHE A 48 0.09 0.85 12.92
N CYS A 49 -0.61 0.65 14.03
CA CYS A 49 -1.87 1.34 14.31
C CYS A 49 -1.61 2.82 14.66
N PRO A 50 -2.31 3.78 14.04
CA PRO A 50 -2.14 5.20 14.35
C PRO A 50 -2.63 5.59 15.76
N MET A 51 -3.53 4.78 16.36
CA MET A 51 -4.05 5.06 17.69
C MET A 51 -3.19 4.51 18.84
N CYS A 52 -2.48 3.40 18.64
CA CYS A 52 -1.76 2.73 19.73
C CYS A 52 -0.35 2.25 19.38
N ALA A 53 0.13 2.52 18.16
CA ALA A 53 1.43 2.13 17.63
C ALA A 53 1.71 0.60 17.58
N ALA A 54 0.78 -0.26 18.02
CA ALA A 54 0.93 -1.70 17.91
C ALA A 54 0.97 -2.17 16.44
N SER A 55 1.65 -3.29 16.18
CA SER A 55 1.65 -3.92 14.85
C SER A 55 0.22 -4.21 14.40
N LEU A 56 -0.05 -3.99 13.12
CA LEU A 56 -1.28 -4.37 12.44
C LEU A 56 -1.23 -5.81 11.91
N ASP A 57 -0.13 -6.54 12.12
CA ASP A 57 -0.07 -7.96 11.82
C ASP A 57 -1.10 -8.73 12.66
N GLY A 58 -1.87 -9.61 12.01
CA GLY A 58 -3.03 -10.27 12.62
C GLY A 58 -4.26 -9.36 12.78
N GLY A 59 -4.18 -8.09 12.43
CA GLY A 59 -5.33 -7.22 12.19
C GLY A 59 -5.93 -7.44 10.80
N LEU A 60 -6.67 -6.43 10.32
CA LEU A 60 -7.11 -6.35 8.92
C LEU A 60 -6.44 -5.13 8.29
N VAL A 61 -5.87 -5.31 7.10
CA VAL A 61 -5.44 -4.23 6.22
C VAL A 61 -5.86 -4.62 4.80
N SER A 62 -6.90 -3.97 4.28
CA SER A 62 -7.40 -4.22 2.93
C SER A 62 -7.34 -2.93 2.13
N GLU A 63 -6.76 -3.02 0.95
CA GLU A 63 -6.69 -1.91 0.01
C GLU A 63 -7.95 -1.86 -0.87
N TRP A 64 -8.41 -0.66 -1.18
CA TRP A 64 -9.41 -0.37 -2.20
C TRP A 64 -9.14 1.00 -2.83
N TRP A 65 -9.79 1.26 -3.96
CA TRP A 65 -9.59 2.47 -4.75
C TRP A 65 -10.84 3.35 -4.76
N SER A 66 -10.66 4.64 -4.51
CA SER A 66 -11.68 5.68 -4.63
C SER A 66 -11.25 6.70 -5.68
N GLY A 67 -11.64 6.48 -6.94
CA GLY A 67 -11.13 7.30 -8.04
C GLY A 67 -9.63 7.08 -8.22
N ALA A 68 -8.83 8.13 -8.02
CA ALA A 68 -7.37 8.05 -8.06
C ALA A 68 -6.74 7.75 -6.68
N ASP A 69 -7.53 7.76 -5.61
CA ASP A 69 -7.02 7.60 -4.24
C ASP A 69 -6.93 6.12 -3.86
N ARG A 70 -5.80 5.76 -3.25
CA ARG A 70 -5.58 4.47 -2.60
C ARG A 70 -5.95 4.57 -1.13
N VAL A 71 -6.88 3.73 -0.70
CA VAL A 71 -7.42 3.73 0.65
C VAL A 71 -7.19 2.37 1.30
N PHE A 72 -6.64 2.37 2.50
CA PHE A 72 -6.45 1.18 3.31
C PHE A 72 -7.50 1.13 4.42
N LEU A 73 -8.46 0.21 4.31
CA LEU A 73 -9.36 -0.14 5.40
C LEU A 73 -8.58 -0.96 6.42
N THR A 74 -8.54 -0.47 7.66
CA THR A 74 -7.71 -1.05 8.72
C THR A 74 -8.51 -1.37 9.98
N TRP A 75 -8.14 -2.47 10.64
CA TRP A 75 -8.60 -2.83 11.97
C TRP A 75 -7.43 -3.31 12.82
N CYS A 76 -7.30 -2.73 14.02
CA CYS A 76 -6.27 -3.10 14.99
C CYS A 76 -6.80 -4.11 16.01
N ARG A 77 -6.16 -5.28 16.11
CA ARG A 77 -6.51 -6.31 17.11
C ARG A 77 -6.24 -5.86 18.56
N THR A 78 -5.26 -4.97 18.76
CA THR A 78 -4.82 -4.52 20.09
C THR A 78 -5.79 -3.51 20.71
N CYS A 79 -6.04 -2.38 20.05
CA CYS A 79 -6.90 -1.32 20.58
C CYS A 79 -8.32 -1.30 20.00
N ARG A 80 -8.64 -2.22 19.08
CA ARG A 80 -9.94 -2.33 18.36
C ARG A 80 -10.29 -1.13 17.47
N TRP A 81 -9.36 -0.21 17.24
CA TRP A 81 -9.56 0.88 16.31
C TRP A 81 -9.84 0.35 14.89
N THR A 82 -10.82 0.95 14.23
CA THR A 82 -11.15 0.78 12.81
C THR A 82 -11.08 2.11 12.11
N GLY A 83 -10.47 2.16 10.93
CA GLY A 83 -10.46 3.37 10.14
C GLY A 83 -9.84 3.19 8.76
N ASN A 84 -9.96 4.24 7.96
CA ASN A 84 -9.32 4.32 6.66
C ASN A 84 -8.01 5.10 6.81
N VAL A 85 -6.94 4.57 6.22
CA VAL A 85 -5.66 5.27 6.07
C VAL A 85 -5.49 5.59 4.58
N VAL A 86 -5.22 6.84 4.26
CA VAL A 86 -4.97 7.32 2.90
C VAL A 86 -3.53 7.80 2.80
N GLN A 87 -2.92 7.65 1.62
CA GLN A 87 -1.59 8.17 1.36
C GLN A 87 -1.66 9.61 0.87
N PHE A 88 -0.70 10.43 1.26
CA PHE A 88 -0.51 11.78 0.77
C PHE A 88 0.99 12.05 0.63
N THR A 89 1.37 12.91 -0.33
CA THR A 89 2.77 13.28 -0.53
C THR A 89 3.32 14.13 0.60
N GLN A 90 2.47 14.97 1.21
CA GLN A 90 2.83 15.88 2.28
C GLN A 90 1.61 16.18 3.16
N ALA A 91 1.81 16.22 4.48
CA ALA A 91 0.86 16.78 5.44
C ALA A 91 1.49 18.00 6.11
N VAL A 92 0.69 19.07 6.23
CA VAL A 92 1.03 20.27 7.00
C VAL A 92 0.03 20.34 8.14
N ILE A 93 0.52 20.34 9.37
CA ILE A 93 -0.28 20.39 10.59
C ILE A 93 0.21 21.59 11.41
N GLU A 94 -0.70 22.38 11.95
CA GLU A 94 -0.42 23.48 12.86
C GLU A 94 -0.93 23.08 14.25
N GLU A 95 -0.07 23.24 15.27
CA GLU A 95 -0.45 23.07 16.67
C GLU A 95 -0.73 24.47 17.25
N PRO A 96 -1.93 24.72 17.80
CA PRO A 96 -2.23 25.98 18.47
C PRO A 96 -1.28 26.22 19.65
N GLU A 97 -0.95 27.49 19.95
CA GLU A 97 -0.33 27.81 21.24
C GLU A 97 -1.29 27.43 22.39
N HIS A 98 -0.75 26.72 23.39
CA HIS A 98 -1.48 26.24 24.56
C HIS A 98 -1.42 27.23 25.73
#